data_AF-A4UXD4-F1
#
_entry.id   AF-A4UXD4-F1
#
_cell.length_a   1.000
_cell.length_b   1.000
_cell.length_c   1.000
_cell.angle_alpha   90.00
_cell.angle_beta   90.00
_cell.angle_gamma   90.00
#
_symmetry.space_group_name_H-M   'P 1'
#
loop_
_entity.id
_entity.type
_entity.pdbx_description
1 polymer ?
#
loop_
_entity_poly.entity_id
_entity_poly.type
_entity_poly.pdbx_seq_one_letter_code
_entity_poly.pdbx_strand_id
1 'polypeptide(L)'
;AKLVGWPESYECAYPENVRGVFLQDFHLSEISCNISLLLGVVLGTIFIVSIIVVSACFYFDVPWYIRMLFRWFRTKHRSRKVNLQEIQNDKLFHAFISYSQEDSEWVKSMLLPNLERKDGSIKICHHERHFIPGKAIIENIIDCIEK
;
A
#
# COMPACT_ATOMS: atom_id res chain seq x y z
N ALA A 1 1.80 79.44 6.11
CA ALA A 1 3.21 79.21 5.77
C ALA A 1 3.27 78.25 4.59
N LYS A 2 3.91 78.61 3.47
CA LYS A 2 4.19 77.67 2.37
C LYS A 2 5.61 77.15 2.58
N LEU A 3 5.77 75.83 2.55
CA LEU A 3 7.10 75.21 2.57
C LEU A 3 7.80 75.57 1.25
N VAL A 4 8.92 76.28 1.34
CA VAL A 4 9.73 76.62 0.18
C VAL A 4 10.47 75.35 -0.26
N GLY A 5 10.40 75.02 -1.56
CA GLY A 5 11.10 73.87 -2.15
C GLY A 5 10.46 72.49 -1.94
N TRP A 6 9.23 72.41 -1.40
CA TRP A 6 8.54 71.13 -1.24
C TRP A 6 7.93 70.64 -2.56
N PRO A 7 8.05 69.35 -2.95
CA PRO A 7 8.73 68.24 -2.26
C PRO A 7 10.20 68.01 -2.66
N GLU A 8 10.74 68.77 -3.60
CA GLU A 8 12.04 68.50 -4.28
C GLU A 8 13.26 68.63 -3.36
N SER A 9 13.23 69.51 -2.36
CA SER A 9 14.38 69.79 -1.47
C SER A 9 14.35 69.03 -0.14
N TYR A 10 13.48 68.04 0.01
CA TYR A 10 13.27 67.33 1.27
C TYR A 10 13.63 65.86 1.10
N GLU A 11 14.33 65.30 2.07
CA GLU A 11 14.76 63.90 2.09
C GLU A 11 14.10 63.15 3.26
N CYS A 12 13.92 61.84 3.09
CA CYS A 12 13.42 60.96 4.14
C CYS A 12 14.46 60.78 5.25
N ALA A 13 14.10 61.10 6.50
CA ALA A 13 14.96 60.85 7.66
C ALA A 13 14.74 59.46 8.28
N TYR A 14 13.56 58.86 8.08
CA TYR A 14 13.12 57.57 8.61
C TYR A 14 12.11 56.94 7.64
N PRO A 15 11.99 55.61 7.52
CA PRO A 15 12.79 54.52 8.13
C PRO A 15 14.23 54.39 7.58
N GLU A 16 15.13 53.71 8.30
CA GLU A 16 16.57 53.60 7.93
C GLU A 16 16.79 53.06 6.51
N ASN A 17 15.91 52.19 6.03
CA ASN A 17 15.98 51.59 4.71
C ASN A 17 15.76 52.57 3.54
N VAL A 18 15.22 53.77 3.80
CA VAL A 18 14.94 54.81 2.79
C VAL A 18 15.53 56.17 3.15
N ARG A 19 16.49 56.18 4.09
CA ARG A 19 17.12 57.41 4.58
C ARG A 19 17.94 58.08 3.48
N GLY A 20 17.72 59.37 3.26
CA GLY A 20 18.42 60.16 2.22
C GLY A 20 17.81 60.06 0.82
N VAL A 21 16.68 59.35 0.65
CA VAL A 21 15.90 59.39 -0.59
C VAL A 21 15.08 60.68 -0.61
N PHE A 22 15.07 61.39 -1.74
CA PHE A 22 14.23 62.56 -1.92
C PHE A 22 12.75 62.20 -1.79
N LEU A 23 11.98 63.05 -1.13
CA LEU A 23 10.55 62.83 -0.87
C LEU A 23 9.72 62.72 -2.16
N GLN A 24 10.18 63.33 -3.25
CA GLN A 24 9.55 63.18 -4.57
C GLN A 24 9.67 61.75 -5.15
N ASP A 25 10.77 61.05 -4.80
CA ASP A 25 11.11 59.72 -5.33
C ASP A 25 10.64 58.60 -4.37
N PHE A 26 10.04 58.99 -3.24
CA PHE A 26 9.50 58.06 -2.26
C PHE A 26 8.08 57.61 -2.66
N HIS A 27 7.98 56.45 -3.31
CA HIS A 27 6.72 55.80 -3.61
C HIS A 27 6.41 54.69 -2.60
N LEU A 28 5.34 54.86 -1.83
CA LEU A 28 4.79 53.79 -1.00
C LEU A 28 4.17 52.72 -1.91
N SER A 29 4.61 51.46 -1.78
CA SER A 29 4.00 50.36 -2.52
C SER A 29 2.51 50.23 -2.13
N GLU A 30 1.61 50.33 -3.11
CA GLU A 30 0.14 50.27 -2.91
C GLU A 30 -0.31 49.02 -2.14
N ILE A 31 0.47 47.94 -2.25
CA ILE A 31 0.25 46.65 -1.57
C ILE A 31 0.35 46.80 -0.04
N SER A 32 1.17 47.71 0.49
CA SER A 32 1.23 47.99 1.93
C SER A 32 0.15 48.96 2.41
N CYS A 33 -0.43 49.76 1.52
CA CYS A 33 -1.45 50.75 1.86
C CYS A 33 -2.83 50.09 2.03
N ASN A 34 -3.05 48.92 1.40
CA ASN A 34 -4.31 48.19 1.46
C ASN A 34 -4.14 46.81 2.11
N ILE A 35 -4.49 46.72 3.40
CA ILE A 35 -4.40 45.49 4.21
C ILE A 35 -5.17 44.33 3.56
N SER A 36 -6.30 44.59 2.90
CA SER A 36 -7.10 43.56 2.23
C SER A 36 -6.37 42.95 1.02
N LEU A 37 -5.65 43.78 0.25
CA LEU A 37 -4.82 43.28 -0.85
C LEU A 37 -3.62 42.48 -0.34
N LEU A 38 -2.97 42.96 0.72
CA LEU A 38 -1.85 42.25 1.35
C LEU A 38 -2.28 40.87 1.85
N LEU A 39 -3.41 40.78 2.55
CA LEU A 39 -3.98 39.51 3.01
C LEU A 39 -4.36 38.60 1.83
N GLY A 40 -4.93 39.15 0.76
CA GLY A 40 -5.26 38.39 -0.45
C GLY A 40 -4.02 37.76 -1.09
N VAL A 41 -2.92 38.51 -1.22
CA VAL A 41 -1.65 38.01 -1.78
C VAL A 41 -1.03 36.94 -0.89
N VAL A 42 -1.01 37.16 0.44
CA VAL A 42 -0.46 36.19 1.39
C VAL A 42 -1.27 34.90 1.40
N LEU A 43 -2.60 34.98 1.48
CA LEU A 43 -3.46 33.80 1.47
C LEU A 43 -3.40 33.07 0.12
N GLY A 44 -3.38 33.81 -1.00
CA GLY A 44 -3.23 33.23 -2.33
C GLY A 44 -1.92 32.48 -2.51
N THR A 45 -0.81 33.06 -2.06
CA THR A 45 0.50 32.40 -2.12
C THR A 45 0.55 31.13 -1.26
N ILE A 46 0.01 31.17 -0.04
CA ILE A 46 -0.09 29.98 0.83
C ILE A 46 -0.94 28.90 0.17
N PHE A 47 -2.07 29.26 -0.43
CA PHE A 47 -2.96 28.31 -1.10
C PHE A 47 -2.28 27.63 -2.29
N ILE A 48 -1.56 28.39 -3.12
CA ILE A 48 -0.81 27.85 -4.25
C ILE A 48 0.29 26.89 -3.77
N VAL A 49 1.05 27.27 -2.75
CA VAL A 49 2.10 26.40 -2.18
C VAL A 49 1.48 25.12 -1.61
N SER A 50 0.36 25.22 -0.90
CA SER A 50 -0.36 24.06 -0.38
C SER A 50 -0.79 23.10 -1.49
N ILE A 51 -1.35 23.61 -2.60
CA ILE A 51 -1.71 22.77 -3.77
C ILE A 51 -0.50 22.04 -4.33
N ILE A 52 0.64 22.75 -4.48
CA ILE A 52 1.88 22.14 -5.00
C ILE A 52 2.36 21.03 -4.07
N VAL A 53 2.38 21.25 -2.76
CA VAL A 53 2.79 20.23 -1.78
C VAL A 53 1.85 19.02 -1.81
N VAL A 54 0.53 19.26 -1.78
CA VAL A 54 -0.46 18.17 -1.81
C VAL A 54 -0.33 17.37 -3.10
N SER A 55 -0.25 18.03 -4.25
CA SER A 55 -0.07 17.35 -5.53
C SER A 55 1.22 16.54 -5.55
N ALA A 56 2.35 17.08 -5.09
CA ALA A 56 3.60 16.35 -4.99
C ALA A 56 3.44 15.10 -4.10
N CYS A 57 2.86 15.23 -2.91
CA CYS A 57 2.57 14.09 -2.03
C CYS A 57 1.73 13.04 -2.75
N PHE A 58 0.62 13.41 -3.40
CA PHE A 58 -0.17 12.48 -4.19
C PHE A 58 0.64 11.82 -5.32
N TYR A 59 1.43 12.59 -6.08
CA TYR A 59 2.25 12.06 -7.16
C TYR A 59 3.35 11.10 -6.69
N PHE A 60 3.92 11.32 -5.50
CA PHE A 60 4.95 10.45 -4.95
C PHE A 60 4.38 9.24 -4.17
N ASP A 61 3.21 9.38 -3.53
CA ASP A 61 2.54 8.31 -2.78
C ASP A 61 1.77 7.35 -3.69
N VAL A 62 1.15 7.84 -4.77
CA VAL A 62 0.38 7.02 -5.73
C VAL A 62 1.23 5.90 -6.34
N PRO A 63 2.49 6.12 -6.80
CA PRO A 63 3.37 5.05 -7.27
C PRO A 63 3.60 3.95 -6.22
N TRP A 64 3.74 4.31 -4.94
CA TRP A 64 3.96 3.35 -3.86
C TRP A 64 2.70 2.51 -3.62
N TYR A 65 1.53 3.17 -3.55
CA TYR A 65 0.23 2.50 -3.42
C TYR A 65 -0.10 1.59 -4.60
N ILE A 66 0.13 2.04 -5.83
CA ILE A 66 -0.09 1.22 -7.04
C ILE A 66 0.80 -0.02 -7.01
N ARG A 67 2.09 0.11 -6.65
CA ARG A 67 3.00 -1.04 -6.53
C ARG A 67 2.52 -2.03 -5.47
N MET A 68 2.05 -1.55 -4.33
CA MET A 68 1.50 -2.39 -3.26
C MET A 68 0.24 -3.14 -3.71
N LEU A 69 -0.70 -2.43 -4.35
CA LEU A 69 -1.92 -3.02 -4.90
C LEU A 69 -1.61 -4.07 -5.97
N PHE A 70 -0.63 -3.82 -6.85
CA PHE A 70 -0.21 -4.78 -7.88
C PHE A 70 0.37 -6.05 -7.27
N ARG A 71 1.18 -5.94 -6.21
CA ARG A 71 1.72 -7.10 -5.49
C ARG A 71 0.62 -7.91 -4.83
N TRP A 72 -0.31 -7.25 -4.15
CA TRP A 72 -1.46 -7.89 -3.50
C TRP A 72 -2.41 -8.56 -4.50
N PHE A 73 -2.69 -7.90 -5.63
CA PHE A 73 -3.52 -8.48 -6.68
C PHE A 73 -2.83 -9.70 -7.31
N ARG A 74 -1.52 -9.65 -7.54
CA ARG A 74 -0.75 -10.77 -8.10
C ARG A 74 -0.71 -11.98 -7.16
N THR A 75 -0.55 -11.78 -5.85
CA THR A 75 -0.61 -12.88 -4.87
C THR A 75 -2.00 -13.48 -4.79
N LYS A 76 -3.04 -12.65 -4.73
CA LYS A 76 -4.44 -13.10 -4.71
C LYS A 76 -4.82 -13.85 -5.98
N HIS A 77 -4.40 -13.35 -7.15
CA HIS A 77 -4.65 -14.01 -8.43
C HIS A 77 -3.87 -15.32 -8.57
N ARG A 78 -2.63 -15.39 -8.08
CA ARG A 78 -1.86 -16.65 -8.03
C ARG A 78 -2.54 -17.68 -7.16
N SER A 79 -2.98 -17.31 -5.95
CA SER A 79 -3.72 -18.21 -5.06
C SER A 79 -5.02 -18.70 -5.68
N ARG A 80 -5.77 -17.81 -6.36
CA ARG A 80 -7.02 -18.18 -7.03
C ARG A 80 -6.80 -19.10 -8.24
N LYS A 81 -5.71 -18.91 -9.00
CA LYS A 81 -5.32 -19.81 -10.11
C LYS A 81 -4.89 -21.17 -9.61
N VAL A 82 -4.09 -21.24 -8.54
CA VAL A 82 -3.69 -22.50 -7.90
C VAL A 82 -4.92 -23.28 -7.45
N ASN A 83 -5.82 -22.62 -6.72
CA ASN A 83 -7.04 -23.26 -6.19
C ASN A 83 -7.97 -23.75 -7.33
N LEU A 84 -8.12 -22.98 -8.41
CA LEU A 84 -8.95 -23.40 -9.56
C LEU A 84 -8.33 -24.58 -10.33
N GLN A 85 -7.00 -24.61 -10.46
CA GLN A 85 -6.28 -25.71 -11.11
C GLN A 85 -6.31 -26.98 -10.24
N GLU A 86 -6.29 -26.85 -8.92
CA GLU A 86 -6.43 -27.94 -7.96
C GLU A 86 -7.84 -28.55 -7.95
N ILE A 87 -8.88 -27.77 -8.25
CA ILE A 87 -10.27 -28.24 -8.41
C ILE A 87 -10.48 -28.95 -9.77
N GLN A 88 -9.71 -28.57 -10.80
CA GLN A 88 -9.81 -29.16 -12.15
C GLN A 88 -8.95 -30.43 -12.34
N ASN A 89 -7.96 -30.66 -11.49
CA ASN A 89 -7.20 -31.91 -11.51
C ASN A 89 -8.00 -33.03 -10.84
N ASP A 90 -8.06 -34.17 -11.51
CA ASP A 90 -8.70 -35.40 -11.06
C ASP A 90 -7.96 -35.92 -9.81
N LYS A 91 -8.37 -35.43 -8.63
CA LYS A 91 -7.72 -35.77 -7.36
C LYS A 91 -7.71 -37.29 -7.18
N LEU A 92 -6.51 -37.85 -7.07
CA LEU A 92 -6.27 -39.28 -6.95
C LEU A 92 -6.78 -39.81 -5.60
N PHE A 93 -6.80 -38.96 -4.57
CA PHE A 93 -7.34 -39.26 -3.26
C PHE A 93 -8.44 -38.27 -2.87
N HIS A 94 -9.43 -38.75 -2.13
CA HIS A 94 -10.53 -37.93 -1.62
C HIS A 94 -10.25 -37.38 -0.21
N ALA A 95 -9.41 -38.08 0.55
CA ALA A 95 -9.05 -37.70 1.91
C ALA A 95 -7.65 -38.21 2.27
N PHE A 96 -6.96 -37.46 3.12
CA PHE A 96 -5.74 -37.88 3.82
C PHE A 96 -6.06 -38.17 5.29
N ILE A 97 -5.64 -39.32 5.80
CA ILE A 97 -5.80 -39.68 7.22
C ILE A 97 -4.45 -39.62 7.92
N SER A 98 -4.38 -38.73 8.92
CA SER A 98 -3.29 -38.67 9.89
C SER A 98 -3.73 -39.33 11.19
N TYR A 99 -2.98 -40.32 11.66
CA TYR A 99 -3.27 -41.06 12.89
C TYR A 99 -1.99 -41.33 13.68
N SER A 100 -2.13 -41.59 14.98
CA SER A 100 -1.03 -42.01 15.85
C SER A 100 -0.71 -43.49 15.64
N GLN A 101 0.55 -43.90 15.83
CA GLN A 101 0.92 -45.33 15.73
C GLN A 101 0.14 -46.20 16.74
N GLU A 102 -0.25 -45.64 17.89
CA GLU A 102 -1.06 -46.30 18.90
C GLU A 102 -2.45 -46.69 18.38
N ASP A 103 -3.03 -45.89 17.47
CA ASP A 103 -4.35 -46.12 16.87
C ASP A 103 -4.28 -46.91 15.55
N SER A 104 -3.07 -47.33 15.12
CA SER A 104 -2.83 -47.94 13.80
C SER A 104 -3.66 -49.21 13.57
N GLU A 105 -3.82 -50.03 14.62
CA GLU A 105 -4.59 -51.28 14.53
C GLU A 105 -6.07 -51.00 14.26
N TRP A 106 -6.67 -50.05 14.99
CA TRP A 106 -8.06 -49.67 14.80
C TRP A 106 -8.29 -49.00 13.44
N VAL A 107 -7.37 -48.13 13.01
CA VAL A 107 -7.47 -47.46 11.71
C VAL A 107 -7.44 -48.45 10.55
N LYS A 108 -6.54 -49.44 10.59
CA LYS A 108 -6.40 -50.43 9.51
C LYS A 108 -7.50 -51.48 9.49
N SER A 109 -7.96 -51.92 10.67
CA SER A 109 -8.95 -52.99 10.78
C SER A 109 -10.39 -52.49 10.64
N MET A 110 -10.67 -51.26 11.06
CA MET A 110 -12.01 -50.71 11.13
C MET A 110 -12.19 -49.50 10.22
N LEU A 111 -11.39 -48.44 10.40
CA LEU A 111 -11.64 -47.17 9.71
C LEU A 111 -11.45 -47.27 8.19
N LEU A 112 -10.30 -47.76 7.73
CA LEU A 112 -9.98 -47.87 6.31
C LEU A 112 -10.95 -48.81 5.56
N PRO A 113 -11.27 -50.02 6.03
CA PRO A 113 -12.19 -50.92 5.32
C PRO A 113 -13.63 -50.39 5.26
N ASN A 114 -14.06 -49.62 6.25
CA ASN A 114 -15.40 -49.00 6.25
C ASN A 114 -15.48 -47.80 5.28
N LEU A 115 -14.39 -47.07 5.10
CA LEU A 115 -14.31 -45.94 4.18
C LEU A 115 -14.04 -46.36 2.73
N GLU A 116 -13.07 -47.26 2.50
CA GLU A 116 -12.73 -47.82 1.19
C GLU A 116 -13.70 -48.95 0.78
N ARG A 117 -14.98 -48.85 1.16
CA ARG A 117 -16.06 -49.83 0.90
C ARG A 117 -15.86 -50.52 -0.44
N LYS A 118 -16.17 -51.83 -0.52
CA LYS A 118 -15.87 -52.79 -1.63
C LYS A 118 -15.98 -52.27 -3.08
N ASP A 119 -16.72 -51.20 -3.30
CA ASP A 119 -16.96 -50.56 -4.59
C ASP A 119 -15.82 -49.61 -5.00
N GLY A 120 -14.83 -49.35 -4.12
CA GLY A 120 -13.64 -48.55 -4.40
C GLY A 120 -13.91 -47.05 -4.63
N SER A 121 -15.06 -46.55 -4.17
CA SER A 121 -15.53 -45.19 -4.45
C SER A 121 -14.74 -44.10 -3.73
N ILE A 122 -14.14 -44.40 -2.58
CA ILE A 122 -13.35 -43.45 -1.80
C ILE A 122 -11.90 -43.96 -1.70
N LYS A 123 -10.99 -43.28 -2.40
CA LYS A 123 -9.54 -43.49 -2.31
C LYS A 123 -8.94 -42.65 -1.17
N ILE A 124 -8.18 -43.27 -0.27
CA ILE A 124 -7.58 -42.61 0.90
C ILE A 124 -6.05 -42.63 0.84
N CYS A 125 -5.42 -41.47 1.04
CA CYS A 125 -3.98 -41.38 1.25
C CYS A 125 -3.65 -41.53 2.74
N HIS A 126 -2.67 -42.36 3.08
CA HIS A 126 -2.18 -42.51 4.46
C HIS A 126 -0.68 -42.84 4.47
N HIS A 127 -0.03 -42.44 5.57
CA HIS A 127 1.43 -42.35 5.66
C HIS A 127 2.18 -43.67 5.48
N GLU A 128 1.63 -44.80 5.95
CA GLU A 128 2.35 -46.08 5.90
C GLU A 128 2.43 -46.71 4.49
N ARG A 129 1.49 -46.39 3.60
CA ARG A 129 1.40 -47.02 2.26
C ARG A 129 1.87 -46.12 1.14
N HIS A 130 1.73 -44.80 1.30
CA HIS A 130 1.87 -43.85 0.19
C HIS A 130 3.02 -42.86 0.36
N PHE A 131 3.76 -42.90 1.47
CA PHE A 131 4.93 -42.05 1.64
C PHE A 131 6.12 -42.60 0.87
N ILE A 132 6.83 -41.71 0.18
CA ILE A 132 8.03 -42.04 -0.57
C ILE A 132 9.22 -41.95 0.39
N PRO A 133 9.97 -43.05 0.63
CA PRO A 133 11.17 -43.02 1.44
C PRO A 133 12.22 -42.11 0.79
N GLY A 134 12.87 -41.26 1.59
CA GLY A 134 13.86 -40.28 1.11
C GLY A 134 13.31 -38.87 0.85
N LYS A 135 11.98 -38.68 0.87
CA LYS A 135 11.36 -37.33 0.93
C LYS A 135 11.10 -36.91 2.37
N ALA A 136 11.09 -35.61 2.63
CA ALA A 136 10.72 -35.08 3.95
C ALA A 136 9.25 -35.43 4.28
N ILE A 137 8.94 -35.64 5.56
CA ILE A 137 7.58 -36.01 6.01
C ILE A 137 6.56 -34.94 5.59
N ILE A 138 6.93 -33.66 5.69
CA ILE A 138 6.06 -32.54 5.29
C ILE A 138 5.78 -32.59 3.78
N GLU A 139 6.78 -32.88 2.96
CA GLU A 139 6.61 -33.01 1.51
C GLU A 139 5.68 -34.18 1.15
N ASN A 140 5.80 -35.31 1.85
CA ASN A 140 4.91 -36.45 1.66
C ASN A 140 3.45 -36.15 2.06
N ILE A 141 3.23 -35.34 3.12
CA ILE A 141 1.88 -34.89 3.50
C ILE A 141 1.31 -33.97 2.43
N ILE A 142 2.09 -33.01 1.94
CA ILE A 142 1.67 -32.10 0.87
C ILE A 142 1.33 -32.91 -0.41
N ASP A 143 2.18 -33.87 -0.78
CA ASP A 143 1.92 -34.77 -1.92
C ASP A 143 0.59 -35.53 -1.78
N CYS A 144 0.18 -35.94 -0.58
CA CYS A 144 -1.12 -36.60 -0.34
C CYS A 144 -2.33 -35.65 -0.43
N ILE A 145 -2.14 -34.35 -0.22
CA ILE A 145 -3.20 -33.32 -0.26
C ILE A 145 -3.37 -32.77 -1.68
N GLU A 146 -2.26 -32.63 -2.40
CA GLU A 146 -2.22 -32.08 -3.76
C GLU A 146 -2.52 -33.11 -4.85
N LYS A 147 -2.28 -34.42 -4.59
CA LYS A 147 -2.57 -35.50 -5.55
C LYS A 147 -4.02 -35.96 -5.51
#